data_AF-A0A9P5W253-F1
#
_entry.id   AF-A0A9P5W253-F1
#
_cell.length_a   1.000
_cell.length_b   1.000
_cell.length_c   1.000
_cell.angle_alpha   90.00
_cell.angle_beta   90.00
_cell.angle_gamma   90.00
#
_symmetry.space_group_name_H-M   'P 1'
#
loop_
_entity.id
_entity.type
_entity.pdbx_description
1 polymer ?
#
loop_
_entity_poly.entity_id
_entity_poly.type
_entity_poly.pdbx_seq_one_letter_code
_entity_poly.pdbx_strand_id
1 'polypeptide(L)'
;MNSLYNHALKQVNALQRDLEKFQSGEDTSVAVQGQIAATLNAFKRSIDDYDAMAKKEMINDKREKAFARVSKFREDYDTINRSFALLKSREEQASPQTASI
;
A
#
# COMPACT_ATOMS: atom_id res chain seq x y z
N MET A 1 9.63 -1.29 18.08
CA MET A 1 8.41 -1.90 17.48
C MET A 1 7.29 -0.90 17.17
N ASN A 2 6.77 -0.14 18.14
CA ASN A 2 5.58 0.67 17.89
C ASN A 2 5.77 1.81 16.87
N SER A 3 6.97 2.38 16.75
CA SER A 3 7.28 3.41 15.76
C SER A 3 7.12 2.91 14.32
N LEU A 4 7.75 1.77 13.97
CA LEU A 4 7.63 1.15 12.65
C LEU A 4 6.19 0.71 12.35
N TYR A 5 5.49 0.14 13.33
CA TYR A 5 4.08 -0.20 13.20
C TYR A 5 3.23 1.03 12.89
N ASN A 6 3.37 2.12 13.65
CA ASN A 6 2.62 3.35 13.45
C ASN A 6 2.97 4.01 12.10
N HIS A 7 4.23 3.90 11.66
CA HIS A 7 4.65 4.39 10.34
C HIS A 7 3.98 3.61 9.21
N ALA A 8 4.04 2.27 9.25
CA ALA A 8 3.37 1.38 8.32
C ALA A 8 1.83 1.61 8.29
N LEU A 9 1.21 1.78 9.46
CA LEU A 9 -0.21 2.08 9.58
C LEU A 9 -0.59 3.41 8.91
N LYS A 10 0.24 4.45 9.06
CA LYS A 10 0.02 5.73 8.36
C LYS A 10 0.10 5.57 6.84
N GLN A 11 0.99 4.73 6.34
CA GLN A 11 1.09 4.42 4.91
C GLN A 11 -0.15 3.68 4.41
N VAL A 12 -0.68 2.70 5.14
CA VAL A 12 -1.95 2.02 4.82
C VAL A 12 -3.10 3.04 4.75
N ASN A 13 -3.23 3.91 5.75
CA ASN A 13 -4.29 4.90 5.76
C ASN A 13 -4.16 5.91 4.61
N ALA A 14 -2.93 6.29 4.23
CA ALA A 14 -2.69 7.15 3.07
C ALA A 14 -3.10 6.46 1.77
N LEU A 15 -2.67 5.21 1.59
CA LEU A 15 -3.04 4.39 0.44
C LEU A 15 -4.55 4.24 0.30
N GLN A 16 -5.27 3.97 1.40
CA GLN A 16 -6.73 3.85 1.38
C GLN A 16 -7.41 5.14 0.92
N ARG A 17 -6.97 6.30 1.42
CA ARG A 17 -7.53 7.60 1.02
C ARG A 17 -7.26 7.90 -0.45
N ASP A 18 -6.02 7.71 -0.91
CA ASP A 18 -5.66 8.00 -2.30
C ASP A 18 -6.36 7.03 -3.26
N LEU A 19 -6.49 5.75 -2.87
CA LEU A 19 -7.23 4.75 -3.63
C LEU A 19 -8.73 5.05 -3.69
N GLU A 20 -9.32 5.56 -2.60
CA GLU A 20 -10.72 5.98 -2.56
C GLU A 20 -10.98 7.14 -3.52
N LYS A 21 -10.11 8.15 -3.54
CA LYS A 21 -10.17 9.26 -4.51
C LYS A 21 -10.06 8.79 -5.95
N PHE A 22 -9.18 7.84 -6.20
CA PHE A 22 -9.03 7.23 -7.53
C PHE A 22 -10.29 6.46 -7.92
N GLN A 23 -10.82 5.65 -7.02
CA GLN A 23 -11.97 4.80 -7.26
C GLN A 23 -13.27 5.59 -7.45
N SER A 24 -13.44 6.70 -6.71
CA SER A 24 -14.62 7.57 -6.82
C SER A 24 -14.61 8.44 -8.08
N GLY A 25 -13.46 8.54 -8.77
CA GLY A 25 -13.25 9.47 -9.86
C GLY A 25 -13.01 10.92 -9.40
N GLU A 26 -12.83 11.16 -8.10
CA GLU A 26 -12.47 12.49 -7.57
C GLU A 26 -11.13 12.96 -8.12
N ASP A 27 -10.16 12.05 -8.22
CA ASP A 27 -8.86 12.31 -8.85
C ASP A 27 -8.33 11.02 -9.48
N THR A 28 -8.25 10.97 -10.81
CA THR A 28 -7.65 9.86 -11.57
C THR A 28 -6.34 10.26 -12.25
N SER A 29 -5.79 11.43 -11.90
CA SER A 29 -4.61 12.00 -12.55
C SER A 29 -3.37 11.11 -12.45
N VAL A 30 -2.43 11.29 -13.40
CA VAL A 30 -1.13 10.61 -13.36
C VAL A 30 -0.37 10.92 -12.06
N ALA A 31 -0.60 12.10 -11.47
CA ALA A 31 0.02 12.51 -10.21
C ALA A 31 -0.44 11.61 -9.04
N VAL A 32 -1.74 11.39 -8.86
CA VAL A 32 -2.24 10.51 -7.78
C VAL A 32 -1.86 9.05 -8.03
N GLN A 33 -1.84 8.59 -9.29
CA GLN A 33 -1.35 7.24 -9.62
C GLN A 33 0.12 7.07 -9.22
N GLY A 34 0.96 8.05 -9.52
CA GLY A 34 2.37 8.07 -9.12
C GLY A 34 2.54 8.10 -7.60
N GLN A 35 1.71 8.88 -6.90
CA GLN A 35 1.71 8.95 -5.44
C GLN A 35 1.33 7.61 -4.80
N ILE A 36 0.28 6.93 -5.29
CA ILE A 36 -0.13 5.61 -4.81
C ILE A 36 1.00 4.59 -5.03
N ALA A 37 1.61 4.57 -6.22
CA ALA A 37 2.71 3.66 -6.54
C ALA A 37 3.95 3.89 -5.65
N ALA A 38 4.32 5.16 -5.42
CA ALA A 38 5.41 5.52 -4.54
C ALA A 38 5.15 5.08 -3.09
N THR A 39 3.94 5.31 -2.58
CA THR A 39 3.53 4.92 -1.22
C THR A 39 3.46 3.40 -1.07
N LEU A 40 2.99 2.65 -2.08
CA LEU A 40 3.00 1.18 -2.09
C LEU A 40 4.42 0.62 -1.97
N ASN A 41 5.36 1.18 -2.74
CA ASN A 41 6.76 0.78 -2.68
C ASN A 41 7.40 1.11 -1.31
N ALA A 42 7.06 2.26 -0.73
CA ALA A 42 7.50 2.62 0.61
C ALA A 42 6.90 1.71 1.68
N PHE A 43 5.63 1.36 1.56
CA PHE A 43 4.94 0.46 2.49
C PHE A 43 5.53 -0.95 2.45
N LYS A 44 5.85 -1.49 1.27
CA LYS A 44 6.56 -2.77 1.12
C LYS A 44 7.87 -2.79 1.91
N ARG A 45 8.68 -1.73 1.79
CA ARG A 45 9.92 -1.60 2.57
C ARG A 45 9.66 -1.55 4.08
N SER A 46 8.65 -0.80 4.53
CA SER A 46 8.26 -0.75 5.94
C SER A 46 7.84 -2.13 6.48
N ILE A 47 7.16 -2.95 5.67
CA ILE A 47 6.79 -4.33 6.02
C ILE A 47 8.06 -5.16 6.22
N ASP A 48 9.01 -5.08 5.28
CA ASP A 48 10.26 -5.83 5.35
C ASP A 48 11.11 -5.43 6.56
N ASP A 49 11.20 -4.13 6.85
CA ASP A 49 11.87 -3.60 8.05
C ASP A 49 11.20 -4.08 9.34
N TYR A 50 9.86 -4.09 9.35
CA TYR A 50 9.08 -4.55 10.51
C TYR A 50 9.21 -6.06 10.73
N ASP A 51 9.23 -6.86 9.66
CA ASP A 51 9.47 -8.31 9.69
C ASP A 51 10.89 -8.64 10.17
N ALA A 52 11.90 -7.93 9.65
CA ALA A 52 13.29 -8.08 10.09
C ALA A 52 13.46 -7.76 11.59
N MET A 53 12.75 -6.74 12.09
CA MET A 53 12.72 -6.41 13.52
C MET A 53 11.94 -7.46 14.33
N ALA A 54 10.81 -7.97 13.83
CA ALA A 54 10.03 -9.02 14.49
C ALA A 54 10.84 -10.30 14.69
N LYS A 55 11.64 -10.70 13.70
CA LYS A 55 12.54 -11.87 13.76
C LYS A 55 13.61 -11.76 14.84
N LYS A 56 14.02 -10.54 15.22
CA LYS A 56 15.02 -10.26 16.26
C LYS A 56 14.43 -10.13 17.66
N GLU A 57 13.11 -10.14 17.81
CA GLU A 57 12.45 -10.03 19.11
C GLU A 57 12.62 -11.33 19.91
N MET A 58 13.05 -11.16 21.16
CA MET A 58 13.34 -12.27 22.08
C MET A 58 12.14 -12.62 22.96
N ILE A 59 11.22 -11.69 23.18
CA ILE A 59 10.02 -11.93 23.99
C ILE A 59 8.96 -12.59 23.09
N ASN A 60 8.67 -13.87 23.34
CA ASN A 60 7.77 -14.69 22.53
C ASN A 60 6.43 -14.01 22.21
N ASP A 61 5.71 -13.52 23.22
CA ASP A 61 4.40 -12.86 23.03
C ASP A 61 4.49 -11.60 22.16
N LYS A 62 5.57 -10.83 22.30
CA LYS A 62 5.80 -9.63 21.48
C LYS A 62 6.14 -10.01 20.04
N ARG A 63 6.92 -11.08 19.86
CA ARG A 63 7.28 -11.62 18.55
C ARG A 63 6.04 -12.14 17.81
N GLU A 64 5.20 -12.92 18.47
CA GLU A 64 3.95 -13.42 17.89
C GLU A 64 3.03 -12.28 17.47
N LYS A 65 2.84 -11.29 18.34
CA LYS A 65 2.08 -10.07 18.02
C LYS A 65 2.69 -9.29 16.84
N ALA A 66 4.01 -9.21 16.76
CA ALA A 66 4.69 -8.56 15.65
C ALA A 66 4.47 -9.32 14.33
N PHE A 67 4.56 -10.66 14.33
CA PHE A 67 4.29 -11.47 13.15
C PHE A 67 2.83 -11.39 12.69
N ALA A 68 1.87 -11.38 13.60
CA ALA A 68 0.46 -11.17 13.25
C ALA A 68 0.25 -9.82 12.53
N ARG A 69 0.92 -8.76 13.00
CA ARG A 69 0.91 -7.45 12.36
C ARG A 69 1.59 -7.45 10.98
N VAL A 70 2.71 -8.16 10.83
CA VAL A 70 3.37 -8.35 9.51
C VAL A 70 2.44 -9.05 8.54
N SER A 71 1.76 -10.13 8.97
CA SER A 71 0.78 -10.84 8.14
C SER A 71 -0.32 -9.90 7.67
N LYS A 72 -0.92 -9.15 8.61
CA LYS A 72 -1.96 -8.19 8.29
C LYS A 72 -1.50 -7.12 7.30
N PHE A 73 -0.30 -6.58 7.46
CA PHE A 73 0.23 -5.59 6.52
C PHE A 73 0.50 -6.18 5.13
N ARG A 74 0.91 -7.44 5.03
CA ARG A 74 1.05 -8.13 3.72
C ARG A 74 -0.30 -8.32 3.05
N GLU A 75 -1.32 -8.73 3.80
CA GLU A 75 -2.70 -8.83 3.30
C GLU A 75 -3.23 -7.47 2.80
N ASP A 76 -2.97 -6.41 3.57
CA ASP A 76 -3.35 -5.03 3.19
C ASP A 76 -2.61 -4.59 1.91
N TYR A 77 -1.30 -4.83 1.83
CA TYR A 77 -0.50 -4.52 0.65
C TYR A 77 -1.05 -5.23 -0.59
N ASP A 78 -1.29 -6.54 -0.51
CA ASP A 78 -1.78 -7.33 -1.64
C ASP A 78 -3.18 -6.91 -2.08
N THR A 79 -4.04 -6.54 -1.13
CA THR A 79 -5.40 -6.07 -1.41
C THR A 79 -5.35 -4.72 -2.13
N ILE A 80 -4.62 -3.75 -1.57
CA ILE A 80 -4.50 -2.40 -2.15
C ILE A 80 -3.83 -2.47 -3.51
N ASN A 81 -2.76 -3.25 -3.66
CA ASN A 81 -2.03 -3.38 -4.92
C ASN A 81 -2.91 -3.99 -6.03
N ARG A 82 -3.72 -5.00 -5.70
CA ARG A 82 -4.70 -5.59 -6.64
C ARG A 82 -5.78 -4.58 -7.04
N SER A 83 -6.37 -3.86 -6.08
CA SER A 83 -7.38 -2.85 -6.37
C SER A 83 -6.82 -1.72 -7.24
N PHE A 84 -5.61 -1.24 -6.93
CA PHE A 84 -4.96 -0.19 -7.70
C PHE A 84 -4.68 -0.64 -9.14
N ALA A 85 -4.16 -1.87 -9.34
CA ALA A 85 -3.90 -2.40 -10.68
C ALA A 85 -5.20 -2.50 -11.52
N LEU A 86 -6.30 -2.94 -10.90
CA LEU A 86 -7.61 -3.03 -11.56
C LEU A 86 -8.13 -1.64 -11.95
N LEU A 87 -8.07 -0.67 -11.04
CA LEU A 87 -8.53 0.70 -11.29
C LEU A 87 -7.69 1.37 -12.38
N LYS A 88 -6.38 1.18 -12.37
CA LYS A 88 -5.49 1.72 -13.40
C LYS A 88 -5.82 1.15 -14.79
N SER A 89 -6.05 -0.16 -14.89
CA SER A 89 -6.43 -0.78 -16.16
C SER A 89 -7.78 -0.27 -16.67
N ARG A 90 -8.75 0.00 -15.78
CA ARG A 90 -10.03 0.61 -16.15
C ARG A 90 -9.85 2.04 -16.67
N GLU A 91 -9.02 2.84 -16.01
CA GLU A 91 -8.73 4.21 -16.44
C GLU A 91 -8.02 4.23 -17.81
N GLU A 92 -7.05 3.35 -18.03
CA GLU A 92 -6.35 3.20 -19.32
C GLU A 92 -7.31 2.78 -20.46
N GLN A 93 -8.36 2.00 -20.16
CA GLN A 93 -9.39 1.61 -21.13
C GLN A 93 -10.43 2.71 -21.37
N ALA A 94 -10.79 3.47 -20.34
CA ALA A 94 -11.75 4.57 -20.40
C ALA A 94 -11.19 5.82 -21.08
N SER A 95 -9.88 6.01 -20.98
CA SER A 95 -9.12 7.08 -21.62
C SER A 95 -8.29 6.49 -22.77
N PRO A 96 -8.91 6.11 -23.91
CA PRO A 96 -8.15 5.74 -25.09
C PRO A 96 -7.39 6.98 -25.54
N GLN A 97 -6.08 7.00 -25.27
CA GLN A 97 -5.20 7.98 -25.90
C GLN A 97 -5.49 7.94 -27.40
N THR A 98 -5.95 9.08 -27.91
CA THR A 98 -5.98 9.44 -29.31
C THR A 98 -4.60 9.23 -29.90
N ALA A 99 -4.31 8.00 -30.33
CA ALA A 99 -3.26 7.69 -31.28
C ALA A 99 -3.77 8.13 -32.66
N SER A 100 -3.81 9.46 -32.86
CA SER A 100 -3.93 10.08 -34.18
C SER A 100 -2.63 10.78 -34.47
N ILE A 101 -1.72 10.08 -35.15
CA ILE A 101 -0.73 10.66 -36.07
C ILE A 101 -0.63 9.72 -37.27
#